data_AF-A0A1G7VBV6-F1
#
_entry.id   AF-A0A1G7VBV6-F1
#
_cell.length_a   1.000
_cell.length_b   1.000
_cell.length_c   1.000
_cell.angle_alpha   90.00
_cell.angle_beta   90.00
_cell.angle_gamma   90.00
#
_symmetry.space_group_name_H-M   'P 1'
#
loop_
_entity.id
_entity.type
_entity.pdbx_description
1 polymer ?
#
loop_
_entity_poly.entity_id
_entity_poly.type
_entity_poly.pdbx_seq_one_letter_code
_entity_poly.pdbx_strand_id
1 'polypeptide(L)' 'MPLEWLSRLSNATQAERERFELSPFGIHWPDLDEDLSFEGFYTYSKN' A
#
# COMPACT_ATOMS: atom_id res chain seq x y z
N MET A 1 -9.55 4.23 -2.68
CA MET A 1 -8.25 4.48 -3.36
C MET A 1 -7.96 3.36 -4.36
N PRO A 2 -7.75 3.66 -5.66
CA PRO A 2 -7.24 2.71 -6.65
C PRO A 2 -5.80 2.25 -6.39
N LEU A 3 -5.52 0.98 -6.68
CA LEU A 3 -4.17 0.40 -6.56
C LEU A 3 -3.15 1.10 -7.47
N GLU A 4 -3.58 1.56 -8.64
CA GLU A 4 -2.73 2.28 -9.60
C GLU A 4 -2.17 3.60 -9.07
N TRP A 5 -2.65 4.08 -7.92
CA TRP A 5 -2.11 5.27 -7.27
C TRP A 5 -0.92 4.96 -6.36
N LEU A 6 -0.72 3.69 -6.01
CA LEU A 6 0.44 3.18 -5.27
C LEU A 6 1.41 2.56 -6.27
N SER A 7 2.20 3.39 -6.95
CA SER A 7 3.01 2.93 -8.09
C SER A 7 4.01 1.82 -7.74
N ARG A 8 4.56 1.79 -6.52
CA ARG A 8 5.44 0.69 -6.09
C ARG A 8 4.65 -0.61 -5.98
N LEU A 9 3.48 -0.56 -5.34
CA LEU A 9 2.61 -1.72 -5.15
C LEU A 9 1.95 -2.20 -6.47
N SER A 10 1.59 -1.29 -7.36
CA SER A 10 1.06 -1.61 -8.70
C SER A 10 2.08 -2.36 -9.55
N ASN A 11 3.37 -2.02 -9.46
CA ASN A 11 4.44 -2.71 -10.21
C ASN A 11 5.03 -3.93 -9.47
N ALA A 12 4.62 -4.20 -8.24
CA ALA A 12 5.16 -5.29 -7.44
C ALA A 12 4.77 -6.67 -7.99
N THR A 13 5.70 -7.61 -7.84
CA THR A 13 5.45 -9.04 -8.06
C THR A 13 4.44 -9.58 -7.05
N GLN A 14 3.87 -10.75 -7.34
CA GLN A 14 2.98 -11.42 -6.38
C GLN A 14 3.67 -11.68 -5.04
N ALA A 15 4.93 -12.14 -5.07
CA ALA A 15 5.69 -12.45 -3.86
C ALA A 15 5.91 -11.20 -2.98
N GLU A 16 6.26 -10.07 -3.59
CA GLU A 16 6.42 -8.80 -2.87
C GLU A 16 5.08 -8.32 -2.28
N ARG A 17 3.97 -8.45 -3.02
CA ARG A 17 2.63 -8.06 -2.52
C ARG A 17 2.16 -8.92 -1.35
N GLU A 18 2.49 -10.21 -1.36
CA GLU A 18 2.11 -11.15 -0.30
C GLU A 18 2.96 -10.97 0.97
N ARG A 19 4.16 -10.39 0.85
CA ARG A 19 5.02 -10.07 1.99
C ARG A 19 4.70 -8.71 2.59
N PHE A 20 3.54 -8.59 3.22
CA PHE A 20 3.13 -7.40 3.95
C PHE A 20 3.15 -7.61 5.47
N GLU A 21 3.24 -6.51 6.19
CA GLU A 21 3.14 -6.43 7.64
C GLU A 21 1.93 -5.57 8.03
N LEU A 22 1.18 -6.01 9.04
CA LEU A 22 0.05 -5.27 9.57
C LEU A 22 0.43 -4.52 10.84
N SER A 23 -0.07 -3.30 10.97
CA SER A 23 -0.04 -2.53 12.20
C SER A 23 -1.44 -2.01 12.54
N PRO A 24 -1.67 -1.48 13.75
CA PRO A 24 -2.92 -0.81 14.08
C PRO A 24 -3.27 0.38 13.17
N PHE A 25 -2.28 0.93 12.43
CA PHE A 25 -2.44 2.15 11.65
C PHE A 25 -2.45 1.92 10.14
N GLY A 26 -2.11 0.72 9.66
CA GLY A 26 -2.00 0.46 8.23
C GLY A 26 -1.26 -0.83 7.88
N ILE A 27 -0.85 -0.89 6.61
CA ILE A 27 -0.14 -1.99 5.97
C ILE A 27 1.23 -1.49 5.49
N HIS A 28 2.29 -2.24 5.77
CA HIS A 28 3.66 -1.97 5.33
C HIS A 28 4.14 -3.09 4.39
N TRP A 29 4.74 -2.73 3.26
CA TRP A 29 5.44 -3.65 2.37
C TRP A 29 6.96 -3.39 2.46
N PRO A 30 7.71 -4.15 3.28
CA PRO A 30 9.12 -3.87 3.54
C PRO A 30 10.02 -4.01 2.31
N ASP A 31 9.69 -4.93 1.39
CA ASP A 31 10.48 -5.13 0.17
C ASP A 31 10.28 -4.00 -0.85
N LEU A 32 9.17 -3.27 -0.73
CA LEU A 32 8.81 -2.17 -1.61
C LEU A 32 9.09 -0.80 -0.98
N ASP A 33 9.45 -0.77 0.31
CA ASP A 33 9.52 0.46 1.11
C ASP A 33 8.22 1.29 0.95
N GLU A 34 7.06 0.63 1.00
CA GLU A 34 5.75 1.25 0.74
C GLU A 34 4.82 1.08 1.94
N ASP A 35 4.15 2.16 2.32
CA ASP A 35 3.26 2.22 3.47
C ASP A 35 1.87 2.71 3.07
N LEU A 36 0.84 2.03 3.56
CA LEU A 36 -0.55 2.42 3.37
C LEU A 36 -1.28 2.55 4.70
N SER A 37 -1.64 3.78 5.08
CA SER A 37 -2.44 4.03 6.27
C SER A 37 -3.91 3.66 6.08
N PHE A 38 -4.57 3.22 7.16
CA PHE A 38 -6.00 2.92 7.12
C PHE A 38 -6.86 4.17 6.87
N GLU A 39 -6.43 5.34 7.38
CA GLU A 39 -7.12 6.61 7.07
C GLU A 39 -7.10 6.94 5.58
N GLY A 40 -6.03 6.57 4.85
CA GLY A 40 -5.91 6.80 3.42
C GLY A 40 -7.03 6.16 2.59
N PHE A 41 -7.68 5.10 3.09
CA PHE A 41 -8.85 4.52 2.41
C PHE A 41 -10.06 5.45 2.40
N TYR A 42 -10.19 6.34 3.39
CA TYR A 42 -11.36 7.19 3.59
C TYR A 42 -11.14 8.63 3.13
N THR A 43 -9.90 9.10 3.09
CA THR A 43 -9.59 10.52 2.87
C THR A 43 -8.95 10.80 1.51
N TYR A 44 -8.48 9.78 0.78
CA TYR A 44 -7.70 10.01 -0.44
C TYR A 44 -8.60 10.30 -1.65
N SER A 45 -8.54 11.54 -2.11
CA SER A 45 -9.06 12.02 -3.39
C SER A 45 -7.87 12.44 -4.27
N LYS A 46 -7.69 11.79 -5.43
CA LYS A 46 -6.75 12.28 -6.44
C LYS A 46 -7.46 13.39 -7.22
N ASN A 47 -6.98 14.62 -7.05
CA ASN A 47 -7.43 15.76 -7.87
C ASN A 47 -7.08 15.54 -9.35
#